data_AF-A0A944SX01-F1
#
_entry.id   AF-A0A944SX01-F1
#
_cell.length_a   1.000
_cell.length_b   1.000
_cell.length_c   1.000
_cell.angle_alpha   90.00
_cell.angle_beta   90.00
_cell.angle_gamma   90.00
#
_symmetry.space_group_name_H-M   'P 1'
#
loop_
_entity.id
_entity.type
_entity.pdbx_description
1 polymer ?
#
loop_
_entity_poly.entity_id
_entity_poly.type
_entity_poly.pdbx_seq_one_letter_code
_entity_poly.pdbx_strand_id
1 'polypeptide(L)'
;MKLNTLAWRNLWRHKRRTLITASSIAFGVLLAVTFTGAGDYFYTRMIDAGAKMGMGHLTISAPDYNRAPSSQKRLQGTDQLQIALADLPEVSSVIARIQGQAMFASARKSVGGTFIAIDPA
;
A
#
# COMPACT_ATOMS: atom_id res chain seq x y z
N MET A 1 -28.64 19.53 -42.30
CA MET A 1 -27.30 19.10 -42.74
C MET A 1 -27.05 17.66 -42.32
N LYS A 2 -26.85 16.73 -43.27
CA LYS A 2 -26.76 15.28 -43.03
C LYS A 2 -25.29 14.79 -43.01
N LEU A 3 -24.42 15.48 -42.27
CA LEU A 3 -22.97 15.19 -42.23
C LEU A 3 -22.68 13.85 -41.56
N ASN A 4 -23.36 13.55 -40.45
CA ASN A 4 -23.16 12.32 -39.67
C ASN A 4 -23.46 11.05 -40.49
N THR A 5 -24.53 11.07 -41.30
CA THR A 5 -24.91 9.96 -42.18
C THR A 5 -23.91 9.74 -43.33
N LEU A 6 -23.29 10.81 -43.82
CA LEU A 6 -22.24 10.72 -44.84
C LEU A 6 -20.94 10.16 -44.26
N ALA A 7 -20.54 10.62 -43.06
CA ALA A 7 -19.38 10.10 -42.35
C ALA A 7 -19.52 8.60 -42.02
N TRP A 8 -20.68 8.16 -41.53
CA TRP A 8 -20.94 6.76 -41.20
C TRP A 8 -20.87 5.83 -42.41
N ARG A 9 -21.47 6.24 -43.54
CA ARG A 9 -21.38 5.50 -44.81
C ARG A 9 -19.93 5.43 -45.34
N ASN A 10 -19.14 6.48 -45.12
CA ASN A 10 -17.74 6.51 -45.53
C ASN A 10 -16.90 5.48 -44.75
N LEU A 11 -17.07 5.42 -43.43
CA LEU A 11 -16.41 4.44 -42.55
C LEU A 11 -16.77 2.99 -42.94
N TRP A 12 -18.04 2.73 -43.25
CA TRP A 12 -18.51 1.41 -43.68
C TRP A 12 -18.04 0.99 -45.08
N ARG A 13 -17.70 1.94 -45.96
CA ARG A 13 -17.20 1.67 -47.31
C ARG A 13 -15.71 1.31 -47.32
N HIS A 14 -14.92 1.88 -46.40
CA HIS A 14 -13.48 1.64 -46.29
C HIS A 14 -13.10 0.91 -44.99
N LYS A 15 -13.78 -0.22 -44.73
CA LYS A 15 -13.66 -0.99 -43.48
C LYS A 15 -12.21 -1.27 -43.06
N ARG A 16 -11.35 -1.72 -43.98
CA ARG A 16 -9.95 -2.08 -43.66
C ARG A 16 -9.15 -0.88 -43.11
N ARG A 17 -9.29 0.30 -43.70
CA ARG A 17 -8.56 1.51 -43.25
C ARG A 17 -9.10 1.99 -41.91
N THR A 18 -10.42 2.03 -41.77
CA THR A 18 -11.09 2.42 -40.52
C THR A 18 -10.76 1.48 -39.36
N LEU A 19 -10.67 0.17 -39.61
CA LEU A 19 -10.41 -0.81 -38.57
C LEU A 19 -8.97 -0.70 -38.06
N ILE A 20 -7.99 -0.44 -38.93
CA ILE A 20 -6.60 -0.23 -38.51
C ILE A 20 -6.47 1.01 -37.61
N THR A 21 -7.04 2.16 -37.99
CA THR A 21 -6.98 3.37 -37.16
C THR A 21 -7.81 3.24 -35.88
N ALA A 22 -9.02 2.68 -35.95
CA ALA A 22 -9.86 2.51 -34.78
C ALA A 22 -9.22 1.55 -33.77
N SER A 23 -8.63 0.44 -34.21
CA SER A 23 -7.93 -0.49 -33.32
C SER A 23 -6.69 0.12 -32.68
N SER A 24 -5.94 0.95 -33.41
CA SER A 24 -4.77 1.65 -32.84
C SER A 24 -5.18 2.63 -31.74
N ILE A 25 -6.24 3.41 -31.96
CA ILE A 25 -6.80 4.33 -30.95
C ILE A 25 -7.34 3.54 -29.76
N ALA A 26 -8.15 2.50 -30.01
CA ALA A 26 -8.72 1.66 -28.97
C ALA A 26 -7.63 1.00 -28.10
N PHE A 27 -6.56 0.51 -28.73
CA PHE A 27 -5.43 -0.08 -28.02
C PHE A 27 -4.68 0.95 -27.16
N GLY A 28 -4.43 2.15 -27.69
CA GLY A 28 -3.82 3.23 -26.92
C GLY A 28 -4.67 3.65 -25.71
N VAL A 29 -5.98 3.78 -25.89
CA VAL A 29 -6.92 4.11 -24.80
C VAL A 29 -6.99 2.98 -23.78
N LEU A 30 -7.06 1.72 -24.23
CA LEU A 30 -7.05 0.55 -23.35
C LEU A 30 -5.81 0.55 -22.45
N LEU A 31 -4.62 0.75 -23.02
CA LEU A 31 -3.38 0.82 -22.26
C LEU A 31 -3.38 1.99 -21.29
N ALA A 32 -3.77 3.19 -21.74
CA ALA A 32 -3.84 4.37 -20.88
C ALA A 32 -4.75 4.14 -19.67
N VAL A 33 -5.99 3.68 -19.89
CA VAL A 33 -6.95 3.40 -18.82
C VAL A 33 -6.45 2.30 -17.88
N THR A 34 -5.86 1.23 -18.43
CA THR A 34 -5.35 0.11 -17.63
C THR A 34 -4.19 0.56 -16.74
N PHE A 35 -3.21 1.29 -17.28
CA PHE A 35 -2.06 1.75 -16.50
C PHE A 35 -2.43 2.83 -15.48
N THR A 36 -3.34 3.74 -15.83
CA THR A 36 -3.85 4.74 -14.88
C THR A 36 -4.60 4.06 -13.73
N GLY A 37 -5.54 3.17 -14.03
CA GLY A 37 -6.31 2.46 -13.00
C GLY A 37 -5.44 1.53 -12.14
N ALA A 38 -4.48 0.84 -12.75
CA ALA A 38 -3.52 0.03 -12.01
C ALA A 38 -2.65 0.90 -11.10
N GLY A 39 -2.15 2.04 -11.59
CA GLY A 39 -1.37 2.99 -10.80
C GLY A 39 -2.11 3.46 -9.56
N ASP A 40 -3.33 3.99 -9.71
CA ASP A 40 -4.15 4.46 -8.59
C ASP A 40 -4.43 3.36 -7.56
N TYR A 41 -4.70 2.14 -8.03
CA TYR A 41 -4.92 1.00 -7.16
C TYR A 41 -3.64 0.59 -6.42
N PHE A 42 -2.50 0.58 -7.10
CA PHE A 42 -1.20 0.30 -6.47
C PHE A 42 -0.87 1.32 -5.38
N TYR A 43 -1.11 2.61 -5.61
CA TYR A 43 -0.87 3.64 -4.59
C TYR A 43 -1.76 3.44 -3.36
N THR A 44 -3.06 3.24 -3.57
CA THR A 44 -4.03 3.02 -2.48
C THR A 44 -3.66 1.77 -1.67
N ARG A 45 -3.33 0.67 -2.37
CA ARG A 45 -2.91 -0.58 -1.72
C ARG A 45 -1.56 -0.46 -1.03
N MET A 46 -0.63 0.33 -1.55
CA MET A 46 0.66 0.56 -0.90
C MET A 46 0.50 1.33 0.40
N ILE A 47 -0.42 2.30 0.45
CA ILE A 47 -0.75 3.03 1.69
C ILE A 47 -1.40 2.08 2.69
N ASP A 48 -2.43 1.34 2.28
CA ASP A 48 -3.12 0.37 3.15
C ASP A 48 -2.17 -0.72 3.65
N ALA A 49 -1.34 -1.28 2.77
CA ALA A 49 -0.36 -2.29 3.12
C ALA A 49 0.73 -1.71 4.00
N GLY A 50 1.19 -0.48 3.73
CA GLY A 50 2.13 0.24 4.57
C GLY A 50 1.58 0.46 5.98
N ALA A 51 0.31 0.85 6.10
CA ALA A 51 -0.36 1.03 7.39
C ALA A 51 -0.58 -0.32 8.13
N LYS A 52 -1.03 -1.35 7.41
CA LYS A 52 -1.34 -2.68 8.00
C LYS A 52 -0.09 -3.50 8.35
N MET A 53 0.90 -3.54 7.45
CA MET A 53 2.15 -4.27 7.66
C MET A 53 3.16 -3.47 8.49
N GLY A 54 3.11 -2.13 8.40
CA GLY A 54 3.94 -1.23 9.20
C GLY A 54 3.38 -1.02 10.60
N MET A 55 3.52 0.20 11.13
CA MET A 55 3.30 0.51 12.55
C MET A 55 1.84 0.80 12.94
N GLY A 56 0.86 0.41 12.12
CA GLY A 56 -0.55 0.79 12.29
C GLY A 56 -0.80 2.23 11.85
N HIS A 57 -2.05 2.69 12.00
CA HIS A 57 -2.42 4.07 11.67
C HIS A 57 -1.83 5.10 12.63
N LEU A 58 -1.62 4.71 13.89
CA LEU A 58 -1.04 5.52 14.93
C LEU A 58 -0.03 4.70 15.71
N THR A 59 1.12 5.30 16.02
CA THR A 59 2.17 4.66 16.81
C THR A 59 2.59 5.55 17.96
N ILE A 60 2.57 4.98 19.15
CA ILE A 60 3.06 5.65 20.36
C ILE A 60 4.46 5.09 20.64
N SER A 61 5.43 5.97 20.83
CA SER A 61 6.83 5.59 21.07
C SER A 61 7.44 6.49 22.14
N ALA A 62 8.49 6.01 22.79
CA ALA A 62 9.20 6.79 23.79
C ALA A 62 9.77 8.09 23.18
N PRO A 63 9.94 9.16 24.00
CA PRO A 63 10.57 10.39 23.54
C PRO A 63 11.91 10.12 22.85
N ASP A 64 12.16 10.85 21.75
CA ASP A 64 13.36 10.71 20.91
C ASP A 64 13.61 9.32 20.30
N TYR A 65 12.67 8.37 20.35
CA TYR A 65 12.82 7.08 19.69
C TYR A 65 13.00 7.23 18.18
N ASN A 66 12.20 8.09 17.54
CA ASN A 66 12.29 8.36 16.10
C ASN A 66 13.60 9.03 15.67
N ARG A 67 14.26 9.77 16.57
CA ARG A 67 15.53 10.46 16.27
C ARG A 67 16.74 9.54 16.44
N ALA A 68 16.71 8.70 17.47
CA ALA A 68 17.78 7.75 17.77
C ALA A 68 17.14 6.48 18.36
N PRO A 69 16.76 5.51 17.49
CA PRO A 69 16.15 4.27 17.94
C PRO A 69 17.16 3.46 18.74
N SER A 70 16.76 3.06 19.95
CA SER A 70 17.59 2.27 20.86
C SER A 70 16.69 1.38 21.70
N SER A 71 17.12 0.14 21.95
CA SER A 71 16.40 -0.82 22.79
C SER A 71 16.25 -0.35 24.25
N GLN A 72 17.03 0.64 24.68
CA GLN A 72 16.93 1.24 26.00
C GLN A 72 15.75 2.23 26.12
N LYS A 73 15.25 2.75 24.99
CA LYS A 73 14.11 3.67 24.92
C LYS A 73 12.82 2.89 24.83
N ARG A 74 12.28 2.53 26.00
CA ARG A 74 11.02 1.79 26.13
C ARG A 74 9.92 2.69 26.66
N LEU A 75 8.69 2.44 26.20
CA LEU A 75 7.49 3.00 26.81
C LEU A 75 7.32 2.36 28.21
N GLN A 76 7.01 3.15 29.23
CA GLN A 76 6.67 2.64 30.56
C GLN A 76 5.15 2.57 30.69
N GLY A 77 4.64 1.57 31.42
CA GLY A 77 3.20 1.44 31.68
C GLY A 77 2.36 1.01 30.48
N THR A 78 2.95 0.28 29.51
CA THR A 78 2.30 -0.13 28.27
C THR A 78 0.97 -0.87 28.50
N ASP A 79 0.88 -1.70 29.54
CA ASP A 79 -0.32 -2.49 29.82
C ASP A 79 -1.53 -1.61 30.18
N GLN A 80 -1.32 -0.59 31.03
CA GLN A 80 -2.38 0.37 31.39
C GLN A 80 -2.80 1.22 30.19
N LEU A 81 -1.82 1.60 29.37
CA LEU A 81 -2.02 2.36 28.14
C LEU A 81 -2.82 1.57 27.11
N GLN A 82 -2.54 0.26 26.98
CA GLN A 82 -3.27 -0.62 26.07
C GLN A 82 -4.74 -0.77 26.49
N ILE A 83 -5.01 -0.94 27.79
CA ILE A 83 -6.38 -1.01 28.32
C ILE A 83 -7.12 0.31 28.06
N ALA A 84 -6.51 1.45 28.38
CA ALA A 84 -7.14 2.76 28.20
C ALA A 84 -7.44 3.08 26.73
N LEU A 85 -6.56 2.66 25.81
CA LEU A 85 -6.76 2.86 24.37
C LEU A 85 -7.77 1.88 23.77
N ALA A 86 -7.86 0.66 24.30
CA ALA A 86 -8.85 -0.32 23.86
C ALA A 86 -10.29 0.07 24.24
N ASP A 87 -10.47 0.90 25.26
CA ASP A 87 -11.78 1.40 25.72
C ASP A 87 -12.33 2.55 24.85
N LEU A 88 -11.53 3.10 23.95
CA LEU A 88 -11.96 4.17 23.05
C LEU A 88 -12.76 3.61 21.86
N PRO A 89 -13.96 4.16 21.57
CA PRO A 89 -14.84 3.63 20.51
C PRO A 89 -14.28 3.81 19.09
N GLU A 90 -13.32 4.69 18.90
CA GLU A 90 -12.67 4.97 17.62
C GLU A 90 -11.48 4.03 17.34
N VAL A 91 -11.05 3.25 18.33
CA VAL A 91 -9.89 2.38 18.25
C VAL A 91 -10.33 0.95 17.92
N SER A 92 -9.98 0.46 16.74
CA SER A 92 -10.34 -0.90 16.31
C SER A 92 -9.51 -2.00 16.99
N SER A 93 -8.23 -1.72 17.26
CA SER A 93 -7.29 -2.70 17.80
C SER A 93 -6.03 -2.01 18.32
N VAL A 94 -5.52 -2.46 19.47
CA VAL A 94 -4.25 -2.01 20.04
C VAL A 94 -3.32 -3.21 20.17
N ILE A 95 -2.12 -3.11 19.60
CA ILE A 95 -1.11 -4.18 19.65
C ILE A 95 0.19 -3.60 20.16
N ALA A 96 0.72 -4.19 21.24
CA ALA A 96 2.07 -3.91 21.71
C ALA A 96 3.09 -4.58 20.79
N ARG A 97 4.11 -3.83 20.36
CA ARG A 97 5.15 -4.33 19.46
C ARG A 97 6.53 -3.93 19.96
N ILE A 98 7.48 -4.86 19.82
CA ILE A 98 8.89 -4.62 20.12
C ILE A 98 9.68 -4.82 18.83
N GLN A 99 10.37 -3.79 18.37
CA GLN A 99 11.22 -3.84 17.18
C GLN A 99 12.68 -3.64 17.55
N GLY A 100 13.58 -4.37 16.90
CA GLY A 100 15.00 -4.29 17.18
C GLY A 100 15.84 -4.99 16.12
N GLN A 101 17.15 -4.74 16.17
CA GLN A 101 18.11 -5.43 15.32
C GLN A 101 18.82 -6.53 16.12
N ALA A 102 19.02 -7.68 15.49
CA ALA A 102 19.71 -8.81 16.09
C ALA A 102 20.51 -9.58 15.03
N MET A 103 21.50 -10.36 15.48
CA MET A 103 22.15 -11.35 14.63
C MET A 103 21.40 -12.67 14.70
N PHE A 104 20.97 -13.16 13.55
CA PHE A 104 20.36 -14.47 13.40
C PHE A 104 21.40 -15.46 12.90
N ALA A 105 21.71 -16.47 13.71
CA ALA A 105 22.65 -17.52 13.36
C ALA A 105 21.92 -18.77 12.90
N SER A 106 22.45 -19.40 11.85
CA SER A 106 22.07 -20.73 11.38
C SER A 106 23.33 -21.58 11.22
N ALA A 107 23.16 -22.90 11.06
CA ALA A 107 24.28 -23.84 10.90
C ALA A 107 25.26 -23.49 9.76
N ARG A 108 24.84 -22.67 8.77
CA ARG A 108 25.69 -22.25 7.64
C ARG A 108 26.22 -20.83 7.74
N LYS A 109 25.53 -19.91 8.42
CA LYS A 109 25.91 -18.49 8.48
C LYS A 109 25.16 -17.72 9.55
N SER A 110 25.76 -16.60 9.97
CA SER A 110 25.14 -15.56 10.79
C SER A 110 24.85 -14.32 9.94
N VAL A 111 23.64 -13.77 10.06
CA VAL A 111 23.21 -12.58 9.30
C VAL A 111 22.53 -11.60 10.25
N GLY A 112 22.85 -10.32 10.11
CA GLY A 112 22.14 -9.25 10.83
C GLY A 112 20.76 -9.05 10.23
N GLY A 113 19.74 -8.95 11.07
CA GLY A 113 18.37 -8.69 10.64
C GLY A 113 17.62 -7.83 11.64
N THR A 114 16.45 -7.35 11.23
CA THR A 114 15.49 -6.67 12.11
C THR A 114 14.41 -7.68 12.49
N PHE A 115 13.99 -7.70 13.75
CA PHE A 115 12.82 -8.45 14.19
C PHE A 115 11.73 -7.53 14.70
N ILE A 116 10.50 -8.03 14.62
CA ILE A 116 9.32 -7.43 15.22
C ILE A 116 8.68 -8.53 16.06
N ALA A 117 8.68 -8.37 17.37
CA ALA A 117 7.95 -9.22 18.29
C ALA A 117 6.56 -8.62 18.52
N ILE A 118 5.54 -9.45 18.35
CA ILE A 118 4.13 -9.13 18.55
C ILE A 118 3.51 -10.18 19.45
N ASP A 119 2.58 -9.78 20.31
CA ASP A 119 1.70 -10.71 21.01
C ASP A 119 0.46 -10.97 20.14
N PRO A 120 0.17 -12.23 19.74
CA PRO A 120 -0.99 -12.55 18.91
C PRO A 120 -2.31 -12.65 19.69
N ALA A 121 -2.28 -12.60 21.02
CA ALA A 121 -3.45 -12.76 21.89
C ALA A 121 -4.40 -11.54 21.89
#